data_AF-R5FU56-F1
#
_entry.id   AF-R5FU56-F1
#
_cell.length_a   1.000
_cell.length_b   1.000
_cell.length_c   1.000
_cell.angle_alpha   90.00
_cell.angle_beta   90.00
_cell.angle_gamma   90.00
#
_symmetry.space_group_name_H-M   'P 1'
#
loop_
_entity.id
_entity.type
_entity.pdbx_description
1 polymer ?
#
loop_
_entity_poly.entity_id
_entity_poly.type
_entity_poly.pdbx_seq_one_letter_code
_entity_poly.pdbx_strand_id
1 'polypeptide(L)'
;MKVFFTTNGTIVNPDLLDVIRNLKSGFQITIDGDSIMHNQTRVYKNNVQVPTFPIITKNIRRLQDLLPLTNINIRCNYSSSTLENMDELFLFLKTLDPKRTRISLHKVWQIDEKTIDLDLLLRKVIDIKSMGFNVSVQSLPIRDDLCYADYGNSLVINYNGDVFKCTSRDFSKEQRCGMLNDCGIVQWNYEKFQSHCFSKIPPQCENCKYLPCCPSFCSQSMNEGNTKSCQLHQNATLEDMVLLNYFLRK
;
A
#
# COMPACT_ATOMS: atom_id res chain seq x y z
N MET A 1 17.93 12.15 -5.04
CA MET A 1 16.58 12.32 -4.46
C MET A 1 15.64 11.27 -5.05
N LYS A 2 14.77 10.66 -4.23
CA LYS A 2 13.71 9.74 -4.68
C LYS A 2 12.37 10.29 -4.22
N VAL A 3 11.38 10.30 -5.11
CA VAL A 3 10.02 10.75 -4.79
C VAL A 3 9.03 9.60 -4.97
N PHE A 4 7.97 9.58 -4.18
CA PHE A 4 6.93 8.56 -4.28
C PHE A 4 5.55 9.22 -4.23
N PHE A 5 4.68 8.82 -5.16
CA PHE A 5 3.33 9.37 -5.29
C PHE A 5 2.31 8.26 -5.07
N THR A 6 1.27 8.53 -4.30
CA THR A 6 0.03 7.74 -4.35
C THR A 6 -1.00 8.55 -5.12
N THR A 7 -1.53 8.01 -6.21
CA THR A 7 -2.45 8.72 -7.10
C THR A 7 -3.52 7.80 -7.66
N ASN A 8 -4.67 8.36 -8.04
CA ASN A 8 -5.69 7.63 -8.81
C ASN A 8 -5.25 7.38 -10.26
N GLY A 9 -4.19 8.02 -10.73
CA GLY A 9 -3.62 7.81 -12.06
C GLY A 9 -4.41 8.43 -13.23
N THR A 10 -5.44 9.24 -12.96
CA THR A 10 -6.27 9.83 -14.03
C THR A 10 -5.62 11.03 -14.70
N ILE A 11 -4.69 11.70 -14.02
CA ILE A 11 -3.99 12.89 -14.52
C ILE A 11 -2.48 12.65 -14.54
N VAL A 12 -1.91 12.64 -15.73
CA VAL A 12 -0.46 12.70 -15.99
C VAL A 12 -0.24 13.73 -17.09
N ASN A 13 0.09 14.96 -16.71
CA ASN A 13 0.29 16.08 -17.63
C ASN A 13 1.78 16.28 -17.97
N PRO A 14 2.10 17.04 -19.03
CA PRO A 14 3.50 17.32 -19.40
C PRO A 14 4.32 17.95 -18.28
N ASP A 15 3.76 18.90 -17.53
CA ASP A 15 4.49 19.60 -16.45
C ASP A 15 4.98 18.64 -15.37
N LEU A 16 4.13 17.69 -14.94
CA LEU A 16 4.52 16.66 -13.98
C LEU A 16 5.69 15.82 -14.52
N LEU A 17 5.60 15.39 -15.78
CA LEU A 17 6.62 14.58 -16.42
C LEU A 17 7.96 15.32 -16.50
N ASP A 18 7.92 16.61 -16.79
CA ASP A 18 9.12 17.45 -16.89
C ASP A 18 9.78 17.65 -15.53
N VAL A 19 9.00 17.93 -14.49
CA VAL A 19 9.51 18.12 -13.12
C VAL A 19 10.22 16.87 -12.60
N ILE A 20 9.69 15.68 -12.89
CA ILE A 20 10.23 14.43 -12.33
C ILE A 20 11.12 13.64 -13.30
N ARG A 21 11.36 14.14 -14.52
CA ARG A 21 12.07 13.43 -15.59
C ARG A 21 13.40 12.81 -15.16
N ASN A 22 14.17 13.57 -14.38
CA ASN A 22 15.51 13.20 -13.93
C ASN A 22 15.53 12.64 -12.50
N LEU A 23 14.36 12.41 -11.89
CA LEU A 23 14.24 11.88 -10.54
C LEU A 23 13.97 10.37 -10.58
N LYS A 24 14.49 9.65 -9.60
CA LYS A 24 13.98 8.32 -9.28
C LYS A 24 12.59 8.50 -8.67
N SER A 25 11.55 8.10 -9.37
CA SER A 25 10.17 8.22 -8.91
C SER A 25 9.52 6.86 -8.71
N GLY A 26 8.53 6.82 -7.81
CA GLY A 26 7.65 5.68 -7.64
C GLY A 26 6.20 6.14 -7.66
N PHE A 27 5.31 5.34 -8.24
CA PHE A 27 3.88 5.62 -8.23
C PHE A 27 3.14 4.41 -7.66
N GLN A 28 2.25 4.63 -6.69
CA GLN A 28 1.18 3.70 -6.38
C GLN A 28 -0.09 4.15 -7.09
N ILE A 29 -0.58 3.31 -8.00
CA ILE A 29 -1.77 3.55 -8.80
C ILE A 29 -2.72 2.38 -8.59
N THR A 30 -3.99 2.66 -8.40
CA THR A 30 -4.97 1.62 -8.06
C THR A 30 -5.73 1.17 -9.31
N ILE A 31 -5.75 -0.15 -9.56
CA ILE A 31 -6.59 -0.80 -10.55
C ILE A 31 -7.27 -2.00 -9.90
N ASP A 32 -8.58 -1.90 -9.68
CA ASP A 32 -9.38 -2.92 -9.01
C ASP A 32 -10.01 -3.89 -10.05
N GLY A 33 -9.40 -5.06 -10.26
CA GLY A 33 -9.94 -6.11 -11.13
C GLY A 33 -10.08 -5.71 -12.61
N ASP A 34 -11.16 -6.18 -13.22
CA ASP A 34 -11.54 -5.86 -14.60
C ASP A 34 -12.08 -4.43 -14.78
N SER A 35 -12.32 -4.04 -16.04
CA SER A 35 -12.78 -2.68 -16.34
C SER A 35 -14.17 -2.39 -15.79
N ILE A 36 -15.05 -3.39 -15.71
CA ILE A 36 -16.44 -3.24 -15.25
C ILE A 36 -16.44 -2.91 -13.76
N MET A 37 -15.81 -3.75 -12.95
CA MET A 37 -15.72 -3.57 -11.49
C MET A 37 -14.93 -2.32 -11.12
N HIS A 38 -13.83 -2.06 -11.83
CA HIS A 38 -13.04 -0.86 -11.63
C HIS A 38 -13.90 0.39 -11.86
N ASN A 39 -14.58 0.48 -12.99
CA ASN A 39 -15.33 1.68 -13.37
C ASN A 39 -16.58 1.89 -12.50
N GLN A 40 -17.09 0.86 -11.81
CA GLN A 40 -18.17 1.01 -10.83
C GLN A 40 -17.71 1.66 -9.53
N THR A 41 -16.47 1.42 -9.11
CA THR A 41 -15.94 1.86 -7.80
C THR A 41 -15.03 3.08 -7.91
N ARG A 42 -14.44 3.33 -9.08
CA ARG A 42 -13.47 4.41 -9.35
C ARG A 42 -14.09 5.45 -10.28
N VAL A 43 -15.16 6.11 -9.85
CA VAL A 43 -15.88 7.10 -10.67
C VAL A 43 -15.45 8.54 -10.39
N TYR A 44 -15.58 9.42 -11.40
CA TYR A 44 -15.49 10.86 -11.18
C TYR A 44 -16.74 11.38 -10.48
N LYS A 45 -16.56 12.29 -9.52
CA LYS A 45 -17.68 12.92 -8.79
C LYS A 45 -18.73 13.57 -9.71
N ASN A 46 -18.28 14.22 -10.79
CA ASN A 46 -19.14 14.98 -11.69
C ASN A 46 -19.37 14.31 -13.05
N ASN A 47 -18.73 13.16 -13.33
CA ASN A 47 -18.75 12.51 -14.64
C ASN A 47 -18.68 10.97 -14.49
N VAL A 48 -19.66 10.41 -13.78
CA VAL A 48 -19.68 8.96 -13.44
C VAL A 48 -19.71 8.03 -14.65
N GLN A 49 -20.12 8.53 -15.83
CA GLN A 49 -20.16 7.75 -17.07
C GLN A 49 -18.79 7.63 -17.75
N VAL A 50 -17.80 8.45 -17.38
CA VAL A 50 -16.47 8.41 -17.99
C VAL A 50 -15.66 7.27 -17.34
N PRO A 51 -15.30 6.22 -18.10
CA PRO A 51 -14.57 5.09 -17.54
C PRO A 51 -13.13 5.51 -17.20
N THR A 52 -12.69 5.18 -15.99
CA THR A 52 -11.36 5.53 -15.48
C THR A 52 -10.31 4.49 -15.83
N PHE A 53 -10.68 3.21 -15.96
CA PHE A 53 -9.77 2.13 -16.33
C PHE A 53 -8.93 2.41 -17.60
N PRO A 54 -9.51 2.77 -18.77
CA PRO A 54 -8.72 3.06 -19.97
C PRO A 54 -7.82 4.29 -19.83
N ILE A 55 -8.25 5.30 -19.05
CA ILE A 55 -7.46 6.51 -18.79
C ILE A 55 -6.23 6.16 -17.96
N ILE A 56 -6.42 5.41 -16.88
CA ILE A 56 -5.37 5.02 -15.94
C ILE A 56 -4.35 4.11 -16.62
N THR A 57 -4.80 3.08 -17.34
CA THR A 57 -3.90 2.15 -18.05
C THR A 57 -3.08 2.85 -19.14
N LYS A 58 -3.65 3.83 -19.85
CA LYS A 58 -2.92 4.70 -20.78
C LYS A 58 -1.85 5.53 -20.06
N ASN A 59 -2.20 6.14 -18.93
CA ASN A 59 -1.27 6.97 -18.16
C ASN A 59 -0.11 6.15 -17.55
N ILE A 60 -0.37 4.92 -17.08
CA ILE A 60 0.67 4.00 -16.59
C ILE A 60 1.68 3.70 -17.69
N ARG A 61 1.23 3.37 -18.91
CA ARG A 61 2.14 3.14 -20.05
C ARG A 61 2.97 4.38 -20.35
N ARG A 62 2.31 5.53 -20.43
CA ARG A 62 2.98 6.82 -20.65
C ARG A 62 4.07 7.10 -19.61
N LEU A 63 3.84 6.79 -18.33
CA LEU A 63 4.86 6.92 -17.28
C LEU A 63 6.05 6.00 -17.55
N GLN A 64 5.82 4.74 -17.93
CA GLN A 64 6.91 3.81 -18.24
C GLN A 64 7.71 4.20 -19.49
N ASP A 65 7.02 4.71 -20.52
CA ASP A 65 7.61 5.09 -21.80
C ASP A 65 8.48 6.34 -21.67
N LEU A 66 8.01 7.33 -20.92
CA LEU A 66 8.66 8.65 -20.85
C LEU A 66 9.63 8.80 -19.68
N LEU A 67 9.50 7.99 -18.63
CA LEU A 67 10.29 8.13 -17.41
C LEU A 67 11.03 6.82 -17.07
N PRO A 68 12.23 6.58 -17.64
CA PRO A 68 12.95 5.31 -17.49
C PRO A 68 13.35 4.99 -16.04
N LEU A 69 13.47 6.01 -15.18
CA LEU A 69 13.81 5.86 -13.76
C LEU A 69 12.60 5.64 -12.83
N THR A 70 11.39 5.56 -13.41
CA THR A 70 10.14 5.39 -12.65
C THR A 70 9.85 3.92 -12.39
N ASN A 71 9.43 3.61 -11.16
CA ASN A 71 8.81 2.33 -10.83
C ASN A 71 7.32 2.51 -10.53
N ILE A 72 6.51 1.51 -10.84
CA ILE A 72 5.05 1.54 -10.63
C ILE A 72 4.66 0.40 -9.70
N ASN A 73 3.86 0.71 -8.68
CA ASN A 73 3.13 -0.26 -7.88
C ASN A 73 1.65 -0.19 -8.29
N ILE A 74 1.16 -1.24 -8.94
CA ILE A 74 -0.26 -1.39 -9.22
C ILE A 74 -0.89 -2.04 -8.00
N ARG A 75 -1.67 -1.24 -7.27
CA ARG A 75 -2.49 -1.73 -6.17
C ARG A 75 -3.80 -2.26 -6.73
N CYS A 76 -4.15 -3.50 -6.42
CA CYS A 76 -5.46 -4.06 -6.68
C CYS A 76 -6.15 -4.34 -5.34
N ASN A 77 -7.28 -3.70 -5.08
CA ASN A 77 -8.10 -4.07 -3.94
C ASN A 77 -9.00 -5.24 -4.35
N TYR A 78 -8.96 -6.34 -3.59
CA TYR A 78 -9.65 -7.57 -3.94
C TYR A 78 -10.76 -7.96 -2.95
N SER A 79 -11.83 -8.48 -3.56
CA SER A 79 -12.89 -9.31 -2.99
C SER A 79 -12.86 -10.68 -3.69
N SER A 80 -13.70 -11.63 -3.29
CA SER A 80 -13.87 -12.89 -4.04
C SER A 80 -14.25 -12.64 -5.50
N SER A 81 -15.19 -11.72 -5.73
CA SER A 81 -15.57 -11.30 -7.10
C SER A 81 -14.42 -10.66 -7.88
N THR A 82 -13.55 -9.88 -7.22
CA THR A 82 -12.39 -9.29 -7.90
C THR A 82 -11.39 -10.37 -8.30
N LEU A 83 -11.15 -11.36 -7.44
CA LEU A 83 -10.25 -12.46 -7.71
C LEU A 83 -10.77 -13.37 -8.84
N GLU A 84 -12.07 -13.53 -8.95
CA GLU A 84 -12.70 -14.25 -10.07
C GLU A 84 -12.54 -13.51 -11.40
N ASN A 85 -12.48 -12.17 -11.37
CA ASN A 85 -12.50 -11.30 -12.56
C ASN A 85 -11.23 -10.42 -12.65
N MET A 86 -10.10 -11.04 -13.02
CA MET A 86 -8.81 -10.35 -13.20
C MET A 86 -8.26 -10.40 -14.64
N ASP A 87 -8.99 -10.97 -15.59
CA ASP A 87 -8.45 -11.29 -16.93
C ASP A 87 -8.02 -10.03 -17.70
N GLU A 88 -8.82 -8.95 -17.64
CA GLU A 88 -8.45 -7.67 -18.25
C GLU A 88 -7.23 -7.03 -17.59
N LEU A 89 -7.10 -7.13 -16.26
CA LEU A 89 -5.91 -6.68 -15.55
C LEU A 89 -4.70 -7.49 -16.02
N PHE A 90 -4.80 -8.81 -16.12
CA PHE A 90 -3.70 -9.66 -16.58
C PHE A 90 -3.30 -9.36 -18.03
N LEU A 91 -4.27 -9.13 -18.92
CA LEU A 91 -3.98 -8.69 -20.28
C LEU A 91 -3.24 -7.34 -20.29
N PHE A 92 -3.64 -6.40 -19.43
CA PHE A 92 -2.94 -5.14 -19.28
C PHE A 92 -1.52 -5.32 -18.72
N LEU A 93 -1.32 -6.16 -17.69
CA LEU A 93 -0.01 -6.43 -17.10
C LEU A 93 0.98 -6.95 -18.14
N LYS A 94 0.56 -7.82 -19.06
CA LYS A 94 1.41 -8.32 -20.17
C LYS A 94 2.01 -7.20 -21.05
N THR A 95 1.48 -5.99 -20.99
CA THR A 95 1.97 -4.83 -21.75
C THR A 95 2.98 -3.96 -20.99
N LEU A 96 3.28 -4.29 -19.74
CA LEU A 96 4.15 -3.51 -18.86
C LEU A 96 5.51 -4.17 -18.67
N ASP A 97 6.53 -3.38 -18.34
CA ASP A 97 7.83 -3.91 -17.93
C ASP A 97 7.75 -4.47 -16.49
N PRO A 98 7.90 -5.79 -16.29
CA PRO A 98 7.80 -6.41 -14.96
C PRO A 98 8.96 -6.02 -14.04
N LYS A 99 10.11 -5.58 -14.58
CA LYS A 99 11.24 -5.14 -13.75
C LYS A 99 11.00 -3.78 -13.11
N ARG A 100 10.13 -2.96 -13.71
CA ARG A 100 9.73 -1.63 -13.23
C ARG A 100 8.31 -1.59 -12.66
N THR A 101 7.68 -2.75 -12.49
CA THR A 101 6.30 -2.85 -12.01
C THR A 101 6.19 -3.88 -10.90
N ARG A 102 5.53 -3.49 -9.80
CA ARG A 102 5.11 -4.37 -8.71
C ARG A 102 3.59 -4.42 -8.67
N ILE A 103 3.04 -5.55 -8.27
CA ILE A 103 1.61 -5.70 -7.98
C ILE A 103 1.41 -5.83 -6.47
N SER A 104 0.51 -5.04 -5.89
CA SER A 104 0.14 -5.17 -4.49
C SER A 104 -1.34 -5.51 -4.35
N LEU A 105 -1.64 -6.70 -3.83
CA LEU A 105 -3.00 -7.18 -3.58
C LEU A 105 -3.42 -6.80 -2.16
N HIS A 106 -4.53 -6.09 -2.03
CA HIS A 106 -5.05 -5.65 -0.74
C HIS A 106 -6.50 -6.05 -0.55
N LYS A 107 -6.85 -6.69 0.56
CA LYS A 107 -8.24 -7.05 0.83
C LYS A 107 -9.08 -5.78 0.96
N VAL A 108 -10.26 -5.76 0.35
CA VAL A 108 -11.26 -4.71 0.61
C VAL A 108 -11.63 -4.76 2.10
N TRP A 109 -11.42 -3.65 2.81
CA TRP A 109 -11.47 -3.62 4.28
C TRP A 109 -12.87 -3.90 4.85
N GLN A 110 -13.94 -3.64 4.08
CA GLN A 110 -15.32 -3.90 4.50
C GLN A 110 -15.76 -5.37 4.36
N ILE A 111 -14.94 -6.24 3.76
CA ILE A 111 -15.29 -7.63 3.50
C ILE A 111 -14.70 -8.52 4.59
N ASP A 112 -15.48 -9.49 5.08
CA ASP A 112 -15.02 -10.50 6.04
C ASP A 112 -13.92 -11.38 5.40
N GLU A 113 -12.80 -11.54 6.09
CA GLU A 113 -11.67 -12.37 5.65
C GLU A 113 -12.08 -13.82 5.37
N LYS A 114 -13.08 -14.35 6.09
CA LYS A 114 -13.58 -15.72 5.91
C LYS A 114 -14.26 -15.96 4.56
N THR A 115 -14.63 -14.89 3.86
CA THR A 115 -15.27 -14.99 2.54
C THR A 115 -14.27 -15.07 1.40
N ILE A 116 -12.98 -14.85 1.67
CA ILE A 116 -11.93 -14.88 0.67
C ILE A 116 -11.47 -16.33 0.45
N ASP A 117 -11.56 -16.79 -0.79
CA ASP A 117 -10.94 -18.04 -1.22
C ASP A 117 -9.41 -17.86 -1.28
N LEU A 118 -8.71 -18.48 -0.32
CA LEU A 118 -7.26 -18.43 -0.21
C LEU A 118 -6.56 -19.15 -1.37
N ASP A 119 -7.11 -20.27 -1.84
CA ASP A 119 -6.52 -21.04 -2.95
C ASP A 119 -6.64 -20.26 -4.25
N LEU A 120 -7.75 -19.56 -4.47
CA LEU A 120 -7.89 -18.64 -5.59
C LEU A 120 -6.89 -17.48 -5.49
N LEU A 121 -6.74 -16.86 -4.32
CA LEU A 121 -5.77 -15.79 -4.10
C LEU A 121 -4.34 -16.26 -4.41
N LEU A 122 -3.95 -17.43 -3.91
CA LEU A 122 -2.62 -18.01 -4.14
C LEU A 122 -2.40 -18.36 -5.63
N ARG A 123 -3.42 -18.88 -6.33
CA ARG A 123 -3.36 -19.08 -7.80
C ARG A 123 -3.11 -17.76 -8.53
N LYS A 124 -3.83 -16.68 -8.19
CA LYS A 124 -3.59 -15.35 -8.80
C LYS A 124 -2.19 -14.81 -8.50
N VAL A 125 -1.67 -15.05 -7.30
CA VAL A 125 -0.28 -14.71 -6.96
C VAL A 125 0.72 -15.46 -7.85
N ILE A 126 0.52 -16.77 -8.05
CA ILE A 126 1.36 -17.59 -8.93
C ILE A 126 1.27 -17.10 -10.38
N ASP A 127 0.07 -16.77 -10.87
CA ASP A 127 -0.12 -16.23 -12.23
C ASP A 127 0.66 -14.93 -12.41
N ILE A 128 0.55 -13.99 -11.45
CA ILE A 128 1.30 -12.71 -11.47
C ILE A 128 2.81 -12.96 -11.49
N LYS A 129 3.30 -13.88 -10.66
CA LYS A 129 4.72 -14.27 -10.64
C LYS A 129 5.18 -14.91 -11.94
N SER A 130 4.36 -15.75 -12.56
CA SER A 130 4.68 -16.41 -13.83
C SER A 130 4.87 -15.40 -14.97
N MET A 131 4.23 -14.22 -14.88
CA MET A 131 4.41 -13.09 -15.78
C MET A 131 5.66 -12.24 -15.45
N GLY A 132 6.43 -12.61 -14.43
CA GLY A 132 7.69 -11.97 -14.04
C GLY A 132 7.55 -10.81 -13.04
N PHE A 133 6.33 -10.51 -12.58
CA PHE A 133 6.10 -9.39 -11.66
C PHE A 133 6.41 -9.77 -10.21
N ASN A 134 6.96 -8.80 -9.48
CA ASN A 134 6.97 -8.87 -8.02
C ASN A 134 5.56 -8.65 -7.48
N VAL A 135 5.15 -9.47 -6.51
CA VAL A 135 3.81 -9.39 -5.91
C VAL A 135 3.90 -9.36 -4.39
N SER A 136 3.05 -8.53 -3.77
CA SER A 136 2.87 -8.47 -2.31
C SER A 136 1.39 -8.59 -1.97
N VAL A 137 1.06 -9.29 -0.89
CA VAL A 137 -0.32 -9.48 -0.43
C VAL A 137 -0.47 -8.92 0.97
N GLN A 138 -1.46 -8.05 1.20
CA GLN A 138 -1.64 -7.36 2.48
C GLN A 138 -1.87 -8.33 3.65
N SER A 139 -2.67 -9.38 3.44
CA SER A 139 -2.97 -10.39 4.46
C SER A 139 -1.80 -11.34 4.73
N LEU A 140 -0.74 -11.28 3.93
CA LEU A 140 0.47 -12.08 4.08
C LEU A 140 1.66 -11.10 4.16
N PRO A 141 1.72 -10.27 5.22
CA PRO A 141 2.66 -9.17 5.30
C PRO A 141 4.09 -9.70 5.41
N ILE A 142 4.77 -9.71 4.27
CA ILE A 142 6.21 -9.85 4.19
C ILE A 142 6.77 -8.43 4.26
N ARG A 143 7.28 -8.02 5.42
CA ARG A 143 8.02 -6.76 5.51
C ARG A 143 9.43 -7.03 5.98
N ASP A 144 10.36 -6.39 5.30
CA ASP A 144 11.76 -6.27 5.72
C ASP A 144 11.98 -5.04 6.59
N ASP A 145 10.91 -4.33 6.91
CA ASP A 145 10.97 -2.99 7.47
C ASP A 145 9.77 -2.71 8.38
N LEU A 146 9.98 -1.84 9.37
CA LEU A 146 8.94 -1.40 10.29
C LEU A 146 7.97 -0.42 9.62
N CYS A 147 6.86 -0.12 10.28
CA CYS A 147 5.96 0.91 9.80
C CYS A 147 6.67 2.27 9.78
N TYR A 148 6.52 3.03 8.69
CA TYR A 148 7.09 4.38 8.61
C TYR A 148 6.60 5.28 9.75
N ALA A 149 5.42 5.02 10.32
CA ALA A 149 4.86 5.80 11.42
C ALA A 149 5.65 5.64 12.72
N ASP A 150 6.40 4.55 12.86
CA ASP A 150 7.14 4.23 14.09
C ASP A 150 8.53 4.89 14.08
N TYR A 151 9.04 5.27 12.90
CA TYR A 151 10.32 5.96 12.77
C TYR A 151 10.28 7.38 13.30
N GLY A 152 11.20 7.71 14.23
CA GLY A 152 11.31 9.07 14.79
C GLY A 152 11.55 10.16 13.75
N ASN A 153 12.26 9.83 12.67
CA ASN A 153 12.59 10.74 11.56
C ASN A 153 11.56 10.71 10.40
N SER A 154 10.37 10.14 10.63
CA SER A 154 9.27 10.13 9.66
C SER A 154 8.20 11.15 10.04
N LEU A 155 7.73 11.91 9.06
CA LEU A 155 6.74 12.97 9.25
C LEU A 155 5.66 12.90 8.19
N VAL A 156 4.41 13.05 8.61
CA VAL A 156 3.28 13.29 7.71
C VAL A 156 2.85 14.74 7.91
N ILE A 157 3.07 15.57 6.90
CA ILE A 157 2.77 17.00 6.96
C ILE A 157 1.52 17.26 6.14
N ASN A 158 0.50 17.84 6.75
CA ASN A 158 -0.73 18.25 6.08
C ASN A 158 -0.57 19.63 5.42
N TYR A 159 -1.50 20.00 4.52
CA TYR A 159 -1.43 21.26 3.76
C TYR A 159 -1.40 22.52 4.62
N ASN A 160 -1.88 22.44 5.87
CA ASN A 160 -1.94 23.53 6.83
C ASN A 160 -0.75 23.55 7.81
N GLY A 161 0.27 22.72 7.60
CA GLY A 161 1.43 22.62 8.48
C GLY A 161 1.23 21.72 9.71
N ASP A 162 0.03 21.16 9.93
CA ASP A 162 -0.16 20.17 10.99
C ASP A 162 0.65 18.89 10.69
N VAL A 163 1.29 18.35 11.73
CA VAL A 163 2.14 17.17 11.62
C VAL A 163 1.50 15.97 12.31
N PHE A 164 1.55 14.83 11.63
CA PHE A 164 1.02 13.53 12.04
C PHE A 164 2.09 12.45 11.86
N LYS A 165 1.81 11.25 12.37
CA LYS A 165 2.69 10.06 12.19
C LYS A 165 2.17 9.06 11.17
N CYS A 166 0.87 9.02 10.91
CA CYS A 166 0.24 8.00 10.08
C CYS A 166 -0.75 8.62 9.09
N THR A 167 -0.75 8.16 7.84
CA THR A 167 -1.69 8.59 6.80
C THR A 167 -3.02 7.83 6.82
N SER A 168 -3.15 6.80 7.65
CA SER A 168 -4.32 5.91 7.69
C SER A 168 -5.34 6.34 8.76
N ARG A 169 -5.37 7.62 9.12
CA ARG A 169 -6.25 8.21 10.13
C ARG A 169 -6.75 9.57 9.66
N ASP A 170 -7.77 10.05 10.34
CA ASP A 170 -8.31 11.38 10.10
C ASP A 170 -7.26 12.44 10.49
N PHE A 171 -7.09 13.44 9.64
CA PHE A 171 -6.23 14.59 9.88
C PHE A 171 -6.93 15.60 10.81
N SER A 172 -7.44 15.12 11.94
CA SER A 172 -8.14 15.91 12.94
C SER A 172 -7.16 16.56 13.92
N LYS A 173 -7.59 17.64 14.58
CA LYS A 173 -6.76 18.36 15.56
C LYS A 173 -6.40 17.47 16.76
N GLU A 174 -7.26 16.52 17.11
CA GLU A 174 -7.08 15.56 18.20
C GLU A 174 -6.00 14.53 17.88
N GLN A 175 -5.83 14.16 16.60
CA GLN A 175 -4.78 13.22 16.17
C GLN A 175 -3.44 13.92 15.84
N ARG A 176 -3.42 15.26 15.84
CA ARG A 176 -2.21 16.05 15.54
C ARG A 176 -1.09 15.74 16.53
N CYS A 177 0.08 15.43 15.99
CA CYS A 177 1.32 15.11 16.71
C CYS A 177 2.29 16.29 16.79
N GLY A 178 2.13 17.32 15.96
CA GLY A 178 2.94 18.53 16.01
C GLY A 178 2.49 19.58 14.99
N MET A 179 3.27 20.64 14.85
CA MET A 179 3.04 21.71 13.87
C MET A 179 4.38 22.16 13.27
N LEU A 180 4.45 22.26 11.96
CA LEU A 180 5.58 22.83 11.24
C LEU A 180 5.48 24.35 11.31
N ASN A 181 6.50 25.01 11.88
CA ASN A 181 6.53 26.46 11.95
C ASN A 181 7.18 27.09 10.70
N ASP A 182 7.14 28.42 10.62
CA ASP A 182 7.68 29.19 9.48
C ASP A 182 9.21 29.06 9.30
N CYS A 183 9.92 28.58 10.33
CA CYS A 183 11.35 28.26 10.26
C CYS A 183 11.62 26.85 9.75
N GLY A 184 10.59 26.07 9.39
CA GLY A 184 10.71 24.69 8.97
C GLY A 184 11.00 23.70 10.11
N ILE A 185 10.76 24.11 11.36
CA ILE A 185 10.99 23.29 12.56
C ILE A 185 9.64 22.76 13.07
N VAL A 186 9.60 21.48 13.41
CA VAL A 186 8.40 20.87 13.98
C VAL A 186 8.34 21.07 15.49
N GLN A 187 7.28 21.71 15.95
CA GLN A 187 6.90 21.78 17.35
C GLN A 187 6.08 20.54 17.71
N TRP A 188 6.73 19.54 18.31
CA TRP A 188 6.10 18.26 18.64
C TRP A 188 5.26 18.31 19.91
N ASN A 189 4.14 17.59 19.90
CA ASN A 189 3.56 17.03 21.12
C ASN A 189 4.34 15.76 21.45
N TYR A 190 5.26 15.86 22.42
CA TYR A 190 6.16 14.76 22.76
C TYR A 190 5.46 13.52 23.33
N GLU A 191 4.32 13.69 24.02
CA GLU A 191 3.54 12.57 24.54
C GLU A 191 3.00 11.70 23.38
N LYS A 192 2.39 12.35 22.37
CA LYS A 192 1.90 11.65 21.17
C LYS A 192 3.05 11.12 20.32
N PHE A 193 4.13 11.87 20.17
CA PHE A 193 5.32 11.39 19.47
C PHE A 193 5.85 10.11 20.13
N GLN A 194 5.95 10.09 21.46
CA GLN A 194 6.45 8.95 22.22
C GLN A 194 5.52 7.74 22.08
N SER A 195 4.20 7.94 22.09
CA SER A 195 3.24 6.84 21.94
C SER A 195 3.36 6.12 20.60
N HIS A 196 3.82 6.79 19.54
CA HIS A 196 4.11 6.16 18.24
C HIS A 196 5.49 5.51 18.19
N CYS A 197 6.54 6.24 18.55
CA CYS A 197 7.92 5.78 18.35
C CYS A 197 8.42 4.80 19.42
N PHE A 198 7.74 4.71 20.56
CA PHE A 198 8.12 3.87 21.69
C PHE A 198 6.92 3.06 22.22
N SER A 199 6.06 2.59 21.31
CA SER A 199 4.92 1.76 21.71
C SER A 199 5.38 0.50 22.45
N LYS A 200 4.65 0.17 23.52
CA LYS A 200 4.92 -1.04 24.30
C LYS A 200 4.59 -2.29 23.49
N ILE A 201 5.41 -3.32 23.67
CA ILE A 201 5.14 -4.66 23.12
C ILE A 201 3.84 -5.17 23.77
N PRO A 202 2.84 -5.62 22.99
CA PRO A 202 1.62 -6.19 23.53
C PRO A 202 1.90 -7.47 24.33
N PRO A 203 1.15 -7.75 25.42
CA PRO A 203 1.38 -8.95 26.24
C PRO A 203 1.37 -10.27 25.46
N GLN A 204 0.53 -10.39 24.42
CA GLN A 204 0.49 -11.57 23.56
C GLN A 204 1.78 -11.78 22.75
N CYS A 205 2.61 -10.75 22.59
CA CYS A 205 3.84 -10.77 21.83
C CYS A 205 5.08 -11.07 22.69
N GLU A 206 5.03 -10.88 24.02
CA GLU A 206 6.19 -11.02 24.92
C GLU A 206 6.83 -12.41 24.87
N ASN A 207 6.02 -13.45 24.71
CA ASN A 207 6.46 -14.84 24.59
C ASN A 207 6.37 -15.37 23.14
N CYS A 208 6.16 -14.48 22.17
CA CYS A 208 5.95 -14.87 20.79
C CYS A 208 7.29 -15.19 20.11
N LYS A 209 7.46 -16.45 19.67
CA LYS A 209 8.66 -16.90 18.94
C LYS A 209 8.90 -16.14 17.63
N TYR A 210 7.85 -15.54 17.05
CA TYR A 210 7.93 -14.75 15.83
C TYR A 210 8.42 -13.32 16.05
N LEU A 211 8.38 -12.79 17.29
CA LEU A 211 8.64 -11.37 17.54
C LEU A 211 9.95 -10.84 16.90
N PRO A 212 11.09 -11.55 16.94
CA PRO A 212 12.34 -11.07 16.34
C PRO A 212 12.30 -10.89 14.81
N CYS A 213 11.42 -11.60 14.11
CA CYS A 213 11.24 -11.51 12.66
C CYS A 213 9.85 -10.98 12.27
N CYS A 214 9.05 -10.56 13.24
CA CYS A 214 7.72 -10.05 13.04
C CYS A 214 7.80 -8.62 12.50
N PRO A 215 6.99 -8.23 11.49
CA PRO A 215 6.94 -6.86 10.98
C PRO A 215 6.31 -5.85 11.97
N SER A 216 6.25 -6.21 13.26
CA SER A 216 5.62 -5.52 14.38
C SER A 216 4.11 -5.34 14.25
N PHE A 217 3.49 -5.01 15.37
CA PHE A 217 2.09 -4.60 15.46
C PHE A 217 1.96 -3.13 15.02
N CYS A 218 0.75 -2.71 14.65
CA CYS A 218 0.50 -1.31 14.36
C CYS A 218 0.46 -0.49 15.66
N SER A 219 1.49 0.32 15.92
CA SER A 219 1.58 1.26 17.07
C SER A 219 0.31 2.09 17.24
N GLN A 220 -0.19 2.67 16.14
CA GLN A 220 -1.43 3.45 16.12
C GLN A 220 -2.63 2.64 16.61
N SER A 221 -2.79 1.40 16.13
CA SER A 221 -3.91 0.55 16.56
C SER A 221 -3.81 0.23 18.05
N MET A 222 -2.61 0.03 18.58
CA MET A 222 -2.40 -0.17 20.01
C MET A 222 -2.76 1.06 20.84
N ASN A 223 -2.36 2.25 20.39
CA ASN A 223 -2.70 3.52 21.05
C ASN A 223 -4.21 3.79 21.09
N GLU A 224 -4.97 3.23 20.14
CA GLU A 224 -6.43 3.33 20.08
C GLU A 224 -7.14 2.19 20.84
N GLY A 225 -6.40 1.34 21.55
CA GLY A 225 -6.95 0.22 22.31
C GLY A 225 -7.37 -0.99 21.46
N ASN A 226 -6.99 -1.03 20.18
CA ASN A 226 -7.26 -2.17 19.32
C ASN A 226 -6.17 -3.24 19.45
N THR A 227 -6.42 -4.20 20.33
CA THR A 227 -5.49 -5.29 20.66
C THR A 227 -5.63 -6.53 19.79
N LYS A 228 -6.57 -6.53 18.81
CA LYS A 228 -7.21 -7.77 18.35
C LYS A 228 -6.60 -8.52 17.17
N SER A 229 -5.54 -8.10 16.49
CA SER A 229 -5.09 -8.87 15.32
C SER A 229 -3.59 -8.97 15.18
N CYS A 230 -3.04 -10.09 15.68
CA CYS A 230 -1.78 -10.57 15.13
C CYS A 230 -2.02 -11.00 13.68
N GLN A 231 -1.33 -10.34 12.75
CA GLN A 231 -1.45 -10.61 11.31
C GLN A 231 -0.80 -11.95 10.90
N LEU A 232 0.01 -12.56 11.77
CA LEU A 232 0.71 -13.82 11.53
C LEU A 232 -0.07 -15.03 12.05
N HIS A 233 -0.82 -14.88 13.15
CA HIS A 233 -1.45 -16.00 13.86
C HIS A 233 -2.82 -16.41 13.31
N GLN A 234 -3.30 -15.81 12.22
CA GLN A 234 -4.66 -16.07 11.76
C GLN A 234 -4.81 -17.42 11.07
N ASN A 235 -3.84 -17.93 10.29
CA ASN A 235 -4.02 -19.19 9.51
C ASN A 235 -2.73 -19.92 9.05
N ALA A 236 -1.53 -19.61 9.56
CA ALA A 236 -0.28 -20.16 9.02
C ALA A 236 0.74 -20.56 10.12
N THR A 237 1.49 -21.64 9.88
CA THR A 237 2.63 -22.04 10.72
C THR A 237 3.87 -21.18 10.43
N LEU A 238 4.95 -21.32 11.22
CA LEU A 238 6.21 -20.64 10.95
C LEU A 238 6.80 -21.08 9.63
N GLU A 239 6.74 -22.39 9.37
CA GLU A 239 7.19 -23.02 8.15
C GLU A 239 6.44 -22.45 6.95
N ASP A 240 5.10 -22.34 7.02
CA ASP A 240 4.28 -21.74 5.96
C ASP A 240 4.70 -20.29 5.70
N MET A 241 4.88 -19.51 6.77
CA MET A 241 5.29 -18.11 6.65
C MET A 241 6.69 -17.98 6.03
N VAL A 242 7.64 -18.84 6.38
CA VAL A 242 9.00 -18.84 5.81
C VAL A 242 8.98 -19.25 4.35
N LEU A 243 8.25 -20.31 4.00
CA LEU A 243 8.11 -20.79 2.63
C LEU A 243 7.43 -19.74 1.74
N LEU A 244 6.36 -19.13 2.23
CA LEU A 244 5.66 -18.06 1.52
C LEU A 244 6.54 -16.82 1.37
N ASN A 245 7.31 -16.45 2.40
CA ASN A 245 8.30 -15.38 2.33
C ASN A 245 9.32 -15.65 1.22
N TYR A 246 9.88 -16.85 1.19
CA TYR A 246 10.85 -17.26 0.19
C TYR A 246 10.24 -17.24 -1.22
N PHE A 247 9.04 -17.80 -1.38
CA PHE A 247 8.33 -17.81 -2.65
C PHE A 247 8.01 -16.41 -3.16
N LEU A 248 7.56 -15.49 -2.29
CA LEU A 248 7.18 -14.13 -2.67
C LEU A 248 8.39 -13.20 -2.93
N ARG A 249 9.58 -13.53 -2.44
CA ARG A 249 10.82 -12.74 -2.66
C ARG A 249 11.64 -13.14 -3.90
N LYS A 250 11.49 -14.37 -4.40
CA LYS A 250 12.17 -14.87 -5.61
C LYS A 250 11.36 -14.65 -6.87
#